data_AF-A0A818Q3J2-F1
#
_entry.id   AF-A0A818Q3J2-F1
#
_cell.length_a   1.000
_cell.length_b   1.000
_cell.length_c   1.000
_cell.angle_alpha   90.00
_cell.angle_beta   90.00
_cell.angle_gamma   90.00
#
_symmetry.space_group_name_H-M   'P 1'
#
loop_
_entity.id
_entity.type
_entity.pdbx_description
1 polymer ?
#
loop_
_entity_poly.entity_id
_entity_poly.type
_entity_poly.pdbx_seq_one_letter_code
_entity_poly.pdbx_strand_id
1 'polypeptide(L)'
;MIAEGITLSGVCVCLPTGCRLRLSLSTSYWPIVWPSSQLSTLTIHFNEISPCILTLPCLNDQYLTSDDLGFPEICQGIPIKQLRDSSINRFRMLDEINELITLKINEDDGSIEYPDGLIWDETSESIYEIKKNDPQSARIEIKRYIKYYFQDQSSIKVDIQTKSIMFSQQSPSTFQIIHQLNIHNKDQLFFKNDWNLTFPRICN
;
A
#
# COMPACT_ATOMS: atom_id res chain seq x y z
N MET A 1 -15.48 28.90 11.01
CA MET A 1 -15.45 27.51 10.49
C MET A 1 -15.40 26.60 11.69
N ILE A 2 -16.43 25.78 11.89
CA ILE A 2 -16.38 24.73 12.91
C ILE A 2 -15.42 23.69 12.33
N ALA A 3 -14.29 23.43 12.98
CA ALA A 3 -13.41 22.36 12.55
C ALA A 3 -14.18 21.05 12.70
N GLU A 4 -14.55 20.41 11.59
CA GLU A 4 -15.03 19.03 11.63
C GLU A 4 -13.90 18.16 12.18
N GLY A 5 -14.18 17.43 13.25
CA GLY A 5 -13.20 16.53 13.87
C GLY A 5 -12.76 15.43 12.89
N ILE A 6 -11.56 14.88 13.10
CA ILE A 6 -11.07 13.74 12.32
C ILE A 6 -11.63 12.46 12.97
N THR A 7 -12.55 11.79 12.29
CA THR A 7 -13.06 10.48 12.73
C THR A 7 -12.00 9.40 12.47
N LEU A 8 -11.58 8.71 13.52
CA LEU A 8 -10.66 7.57 13.42
C LEU A 8 -11.44 6.28 13.10
N SER A 9 -10.73 5.28 12.58
CA SER A 9 -11.29 3.94 12.36
C SER A 9 -11.80 3.34 13.68
N GLY A 10 -12.92 2.62 13.61
CA GLY A 10 -13.48 1.93 14.77
C GLY A 10 -12.53 0.87 15.34
N VAL A 11 -12.53 0.74 16.66
CA VAL A 11 -11.72 -0.23 17.40
C VAL A 11 -12.53 -0.80 18.56
N CYS A 12 -12.39 -2.10 18.82
CA CYS A 12 -12.93 -2.77 20.00
C CYS A 12 -11.77 -3.48 20.72
N VAL A 13 -11.25 -2.87 21.79
CA VAL A 13 -10.08 -3.36 22.52
C VAL A 13 -10.31 -3.18 24.03
N CYS A 14 -10.04 -4.24 24.79
CA CYS A 14 -9.86 -4.14 26.23
C CYS A 14 -8.38 -3.81 26.52
N LEU A 15 -8.10 -2.72 27.24
CA LEU A 15 -6.74 -2.32 27.60
C LEU A 15 -6.31 -3.05 28.90
N PRO A 16 -5.31 -3.95 28.85
CA PRO A 16 -4.86 -4.63 30.05
C PRO A 16 -4.21 -3.67 31.05
N THR A 17 -4.21 -4.07 32.32
CA THR A 17 -3.51 -3.32 33.38
C THR A 17 -2.02 -3.19 33.05
N GLY A 18 -1.46 -1.99 33.18
CA GLY A 18 -0.06 -1.69 32.87
C GLY A 18 0.20 -1.27 31.42
N CYS A 19 -0.75 -1.46 30.50
CA CYS A 19 -0.67 -0.92 29.15
C CYS A 19 -0.97 0.58 29.11
N ARG A 20 -0.45 1.27 28.09
CA ARG A 20 -0.68 2.70 27.85
C ARG A 20 -1.14 2.93 26.43
N LEU A 21 -2.08 3.86 26.26
CA LEU A 21 -2.43 4.39 24.94
C LEU A 21 -1.33 5.33 24.45
N ARG A 22 -0.97 5.21 23.17
CA ARG A 22 -0.03 6.09 22.49
C ARG A 22 -0.69 6.68 21.26
N LEU A 23 -0.73 8.01 21.20
CA LEU A 23 -1.07 8.74 19.98
C LEU A 23 0.22 9.09 19.23
N SER A 24 0.21 8.98 17.91
CA SER A 24 1.29 9.42 17.04
C SER A 24 0.71 10.19 15.88
N LEU A 25 1.28 11.35 15.60
CA LEU A 25 0.82 12.27 14.57
C LEU A 25 1.97 12.50 13.60
N SER A 26 1.65 12.50 12.31
CA SER A 26 2.61 12.76 11.24
C SER A 26 1.93 13.55 10.13
N THR A 27 2.64 14.47 9.51
CA THR A 27 2.19 15.22 8.33
C THR A 27 2.46 14.46 7.03
N SER A 28 3.12 13.30 7.10
CA SER A 28 3.41 12.42 5.97
C SER A 28 3.27 10.95 6.36
N TYR A 29 2.73 10.15 5.45
CA TYR A 29 2.65 8.70 5.60
C TYR A 29 3.25 7.98 4.38
N TRP A 30 4.30 8.57 3.81
CA TRP A 30 5.06 7.97 2.72
C TRP A 30 5.69 6.63 3.15
N PRO A 31 5.65 5.58 2.31
CA PRO A 31 5.14 5.54 0.93
C PRO A 31 3.68 5.11 0.78
N ILE A 32 2.94 4.92 1.87
CA ILE A 32 1.53 4.48 1.82
C ILE A 32 0.64 5.57 1.24
N VAL A 33 0.88 6.83 1.62
CA VAL A 33 0.16 8.00 1.09
C VAL A 33 1.16 8.92 0.38
N TRP A 34 0.79 9.37 -0.83
CA TRP A 34 1.60 10.33 -1.57
C TRP A 34 1.75 11.64 -0.79
N PRO A 35 2.97 12.18 -0.60
CA PRO A 35 3.20 13.33 0.26
C PRO A 35 2.57 14.59 -0.32
N SER A 36 2.07 15.51 0.52
CA SER A 36 1.58 16.86 0.13
C SER A 36 2.56 17.58 -0.80
N SER A 37 2.10 18.47 -1.69
CA SER A 37 3.00 19.18 -2.63
C SER A 37 3.92 20.18 -1.92
N GLN A 38 3.61 20.51 -0.67
CA GLN A 38 4.34 21.46 0.16
C GLN A 38 4.58 20.86 1.54
N LEU A 39 5.67 21.29 2.18
CA LEU A 39 5.89 21.00 3.59
C LEU A 39 4.82 21.70 4.43
N SER A 40 4.23 20.97 5.36
CA SER A 40 3.27 21.48 6.32
C SER A 40 3.83 21.44 7.72
N THR A 41 3.42 22.43 8.53
CA THR A 41 3.68 22.45 9.97
C THR A 41 2.38 22.12 10.69
N LEU A 42 2.41 21.09 11.53
CA LEU A 42 1.30 20.75 12.41
C LEU A 42 1.57 21.34 13.79
N THR A 43 0.68 22.22 14.25
CA THR A 43 0.70 22.78 15.61
C THR A 43 -0.45 22.17 16.40
N ILE A 44 -0.14 21.61 17.57
CA ILE A 44 -1.14 21.02 18.46
C ILE A 44 -1.37 21.99 19.62
N HIS A 45 -2.61 22.43 19.79
CA HIS A 45 -2.98 23.36 20.85
C HIS A 45 -3.50 22.58 22.06
N PHE A 46 -2.94 22.88 23.23
CA PHE A 46 -3.37 22.31 24.52
C PHE A 46 -3.87 23.39 25.49
N ASN A 47 -4.12 24.60 24.99
CA ASN A 47 -4.59 25.70 25.83
C ASN A 47 -6.06 25.51 26.24
N GLU A 48 -6.47 26.18 27.31
CA GLU A 48 -7.83 26.06 27.86
C GLU A 48 -8.93 26.62 26.93
N ILE A 49 -8.56 27.47 25.97
CA ILE A 49 -9.50 28.18 25.09
C ILE A 49 -9.95 27.29 23.92
N SER A 50 -9.03 26.51 23.34
CA SER A 50 -9.29 25.63 22.20
C SER A 50 -8.31 24.46 22.18
N PRO A 51 -8.46 23.48 23.10
CA PRO A 51 -7.59 22.31 23.12
C PRO A 51 -7.95 21.34 21.99
N CYS A 52 -6.94 20.72 21.40
CA CYS A 52 -7.12 19.52 20.59
C CYS A 52 -7.52 18.36 21.51
N ILE A 53 -8.65 17.72 21.23
CA ILE A 53 -9.21 16.64 22.06
C ILE A 53 -9.26 15.35 21.26
N LEU A 54 -8.83 14.24 21.87
CA LEU A 54 -9.07 12.88 21.38
C LEU A 54 -10.22 12.28 22.18
N THR A 55 -11.37 12.09 21.53
CA THR A 55 -12.53 11.42 22.13
C THR A 55 -12.46 9.93 21.83
N LEU A 56 -12.45 9.09 22.86
CA LEU A 56 -12.48 7.63 22.73
C LEU A 56 -13.87 7.11 23.11
N PRO A 57 -14.48 6.23 22.29
CA PRO A 57 -15.72 5.57 22.65
C PRO A 57 -15.44 4.49 23.70
N CYS A 58 -15.57 4.84 24.98
CA CYS A 58 -15.49 3.85 26.06
C CYS A 58 -16.84 3.15 26.19
N LEU A 59 -16.87 1.84 25.94
CA LEU A 59 -18.02 1.01 26.27
C LEU A 59 -18.13 0.93 27.80
N ASN A 60 -19.31 1.23 28.34
CA ASN A 60 -19.65 0.95 29.73
C ASN A 60 -20.33 -0.42 29.83
N ASP A 61 -20.43 -0.97 31.05
CA ASP A 61 -20.98 -2.32 31.29
C ASP A 61 -22.41 -2.52 30.76
N GLN A 62 -23.14 -1.44 30.45
CA GLN A 62 -24.51 -1.49 29.95
C GLN A 62 -24.60 -1.88 28.46
N TYR A 63 -23.52 -1.72 27.68
CA TYR A 63 -23.45 -2.11 26.27
C TYR A 63 -22.72 -3.44 26.03
N LEU A 64 -22.17 -4.05 27.08
CA LEU A 64 -21.65 -5.41 27.05
C LEU A 64 -22.81 -6.40 27.19
N THR A 65 -23.72 -6.43 26.21
CA THR A 65 -24.65 -7.56 26.09
C THR A 65 -23.81 -8.79 25.82
N SER A 66 -23.80 -9.72 26.77
CA SER A 66 -22.92 -10.89 26.83
C SER A 66 -23.26 -11.98 25.81
N ASP A 67 -23.78 -11.61 24.64
CA ASP A 67 -23.96 -12.56 23.57
C ASP A 67 -22.56 -12.91 23.06
N ASP A 68 -21.99 -13.97 23.65
CA ASP A 68 -20.80 -14.62 23.17
C ASP A 68 -21.09 -15.03 21.71
N LEU A 69 -20.54 -14.26 20.77
CA LEU A 69 -20.63 -14.54 19.35
C LEU A 69 -19.89 -15.83 18.97
N GLY A 70 -19.24 -16.48 19.94
CA GLY A 70 -18.43 -17.66 19.76
C GLY A 70 -17.12 -17.35 19.06
N PHE A 71 -16.47 -18.40 18.60
CA PHE A 71 -15.31 -18.26 17.74
C PHE A 71 -15.73 -17.77 16.35
N PRO A 72 -14.92 -16.90 15.70
CA PRO A 72 -15.24 -16.45 14.36
C PRO A 72 -15.35 -17.64 13.41
N GLU A 73 -16.48 -17.72 12.70
CA GLU A 73 -16.65 -18.67 11.61
C GLU A 73 -15.95 -18.12 10.36
N ILE A 74 -15.09 -18.92 9.76
CA ILE A 74 -14.39 -18.57 8.52
C ILE A 74 -14.90 -19.51 7.43
N CYS A 75 -15.36 -18.95 6.32
CA CYS A 75 -15.74 -19.74 5.15
C CYS A 75 -14.53 -20.54 4.65
N GLN A 76 -14.74 -21.82 4.31
CA GLN A 76 -13.68 -22.62 3.73
C GLN A 76 -13.24 -22.01 2.40
N GLY A 77 -11.97 -21.61 2.30
CA GLY A 77 -11.39 -21.08 1.08
C GLY A 77 -11.36 -22.13 -0.04
N ILE A 78 -11.15 -21.66 -1.28
CA ILE A 78 -10.86 -22.55 -2.41
C ILE A 78 -9.61 -23.37 -2.06
N PRO A 79 -9.63 -24.71 -2.22
CA PRO A 79 -8.49 -25.55 -1.86
C PRO A 79 -7.36 -25.34 -2.87
N ILE A 80 -6.48 -24.40 -2.57
CA ILE A 80 -5.27 -24.11 -3.35
C ILE A 80 -4.12 -25.01 -2.90
N LYS A 81 -3.24 -25.35 -3.82
CA LYS A 81 -1.99 -26.07 -3.55
C LYS A 81 -0.81 -25.12 -3.73
N GLN A 82 -0.07 -24.86 -2.66
CA GLN A 82 1.16 -24.08 -2.72
C GLN A 82 2.23 -24.89 -3.48
N LEU A 83 2.80 -24.32 -4.53
CA LEU A 83 3.88 -24.93 -5.32
C LEU A 83 5.25 -24.36 -4.96
N ARG A 84 5.29 -23.06 -4.59
CA ARG A 84 6.51 -22.36 -4.20
C ARG A 84 6.17 -21.32 -3.13
N ASP A 85 6.96 -21.26 -2.07
CA ASP A 85 6.72 -20.34 -0.96
C ASP A 85 6.89 -18.87 -1.38
N SER A 86 6.14 -17.99 -0.72
CA SER A 86 6.31 -16.55 -0.89
C SER A 86 7.51 -16.04 -0.08
N SER A 87 8.10 -14.94 -0.53
CA SER A 87 9.16 -14.24 0.19
C SER A 87 9.08 -12.75 -0.05
N ILE A 88 9.50 -11.97 0.96
CA ILE A 88 9.54 -10.52 0.87
C ILE A 88 10.84 -9.99 1.46
N ASN A 89 11.49 -9.10 0.73
CA ASN A 89 12.69 -8.40 1.17
C ASN A 89 12.47 -6.90 1.08
N ARG A 90 12.80 -6.19 2.16
CA ARG A 90 12.67 -4.73 2.25
C ARG A 90 14.01 -4.12 2.60
N PHE A 91 14.47 -3.20 1.76
CA PHE A 91 15.72 -2.47 1.93
C PHE A 91 15.42 -0.98 2.05
N ARG A 92 15.86 -0.37 3.15
CA ARG A 92 15.82 1.08 3.30
C ARG A 92 17.24 1.61 3.17
N MET A 93 17.44 2.50 2.23
CA MET A 93 18.72 3.14 1.93
C MET A 93 18.60 4.64 2.16
N LEU A 94 19.64 5.22 2.73
CA LEU A 94 19.77 6.66 2.92
C LEU A 94 21.08 7.10 2.25
N ASP A 95 20.96 7.92 1.22
CA ASP A 95 22.08 8.65 0.65
C ASP A 95 22.20 9.99 1.39
N GLU A 96 23.21 10.11 2.26
CA GLU A 96 23.41 11.30 3.08
C GLU A 96 23.90 12.50 2.26
N ILE A 97 24.57 12.27 1.11
CA ILE A 97 25.12 13.34 0.27
C ILE A 97 24.00 13.95 -0.56
N ASN A 98 23.15 13.12 -1.17
CA ASN A 98 22.04 13.57 -2.00
C ASN A 98 20.73 13.75 -1.23
N GLU A 99 20.75 13.49 0.08
CA GLU A 99 19.60 13.47 0.99
C GLU A 99 18.42 12.61 0.48
N LEU A 100 18.74 11.53 -0.26
CA LEU A 100 17.75 10.66 -0.90
C LEU A 100 17.42 9.48 0.01
N ILE A 101 16.14 9.26 0.26
CA ILE A 101 15.62 8.10 0.96
C ILE A 101 15.01 7.17 -0.08
N THR A 102 15.52 5.94 -0.15
CA THR A 102 15.00 4.90 -1.03
C THR A 102 14.49 3.72 -0.21
N LEU A 103 13.25 3.31 -0.46
CA LEU A 103 12.72 2.03 -0.01
C LEU A 103 12.59 1.12 -1.22
N LYS A 104 13.34 0.02 -1.24
CA LYS A 104 13.22 -1.03 -2.23
C LYS A 104 12.53 -2.25 -1.60
N ILE A 105 11.51 -2.75 -2.26
CA ILE A 105 10.76 -3.93 -1.87
C ILE A 105 10.80 -4.93 -3.02
N ASN A 106 11.30 -6.13 -2.75
CA ASN A 106 11.21 -7.25 -3.66
C ASN A 106 10.22 -8.24 -3.05
N GLU A 107 9.12 -8.49 -3.74
CA GLU A 107 8.09 -9.43 -3.34
C GLU A 107 8.04 -10.56 -4.36
N ASP A 108 8.05 -11.78 -3.84
CA ASP A 108 7.78 -12.99 -4.59
C ASP A 108 6.57 -13.64 -3.91
N ASP A 109 5.40 -13.59 -4.55
CA ASP A 109 4.16 -14.12 -3.97
C ASP A 109 4.12 -15.66 -4.00
N GLY A 110 5.19 -16.28 -4.48
CA GLY A 110 5.26 -17.72 -4.66
C GLY A 110 4.49 -18.15 -5.89
N SER A 111 4.08 -19.42 -5.89
CA SER A 111 3.14 -19.92 -6.88
C SER A 111 2.13 -20.86 -6.25
N ILE A 112 0.90 -20.77 -6.74
CA ILE A 112 -0.24 -21.57 -6.27
C ILE A 112 -0.93 -22.22 -7.45
N GLU A 113 -1.45 -23.42 -7.22
CA GLU A 113 -2.26 -24.18 -8.17
C GLU A 113 -3.71 -24.23 -7.67
N TYR A 114 -4.65 -23.86 -8.53
CA TYR A 114 -6.08 -23.96 -8.29
C TYR A 114 -6.61 -25.37 -8.61
N PRO A 115 -7.81 -25.75 -8.12
CA PRO A 115 -8.37 -27.09 -8.34
C PRO A 115 -8.58 -27.50 -9.80
N ASP A 116 -8.69 -26.53 -10.71
CA ASP A 116 -8.81 -26.75 -12.15
C ASP A 116 -7.44 -26.95 -12.85
N GLY A 117 -6.34 -26.89 -12.09
CA GLY A 117 -4.97 -27.02 -12.57
C GLY A 117 -4.33 -25.71 -13.01
N LEU A 118 -5.03 -24.57 -12.91
CA LEU A 118 -4.46 -23.26 -13.23
C LEU A 118 -3.40 -22.88 -12.19
N ILE A 119 -2.22 -22.50 -12.65
CA ILE A 119 -1.13 -22.02 -11.82
C ILE A 119 -0.99 -20.52 -11.99
N TRP A 120 -0.94 -19.83 -10.85
CA TRP A 120 -0.62 -18.42 -10.75
C TRP A 120 0.74 -18.25 -10.05
N ASP A 121 1.60 -17.40 -10.62
CA ASP A 121 2.92 -17.05 -10.07
C ASP A 121 3.12 -15.54 -10.27
N GLU A 122 3.51 -14.84 -9.22
CA GLU A 122 3.76 -13.41 -9.29
C GLU A 122 5.03 -13.02 -8.54
N THR A 123 5.81 -12.12 -9.17
CA THR A 123 6.91 -11.41 -8.52
C THR A 123 6.79 -9.92 -8.81
N SER A 124 7.24 -9.09 -7.88
CA SER A 124 7.30 -7.64 -8.05
C SER A 124 8.53 -7.00 -7.44
N GLU A 125 8.98 -5.91 -8.06
CA GLU A 125 10.02 -5.03 -7.58
C GLU A 125 9.43 -3.62 -7.48
N SER A 126 9.39 -3.06 -6.27
CA SER A 126 8.89 -1.72 -6.00
C SER A 126 10.00 -0.86 -5.41
N ILE A 127 10.22 0.31 -5.99
CA ILE A 127 11.22 1.30 -5.57
C ILE A 127 10.48 2.60 -5.28
N TYR A 128 10.58 3.07 -4.04
CA TYR A 128 10.02 4.35 -3.59
C TYR A 128 11.16 5.28 -3.23
N GLU A 129 11.15 6.48 -3.77
CA GLU A 129 12.22 7.46 -3.60
C GLU A 129 11.64 8.81 -3.19
N ILE A 130 12.30 9.47 -2.24
CA ILE A 130 11.97 10.83 -1.84
C ILE A 130 13.21 11.50 -1.24
N LYS A 131 13.45 12.76 -1.58
CA LYS A 131 14.45 13.60 -0.93
C LYS A 131 13.92 14.14 0.39
N LYS A 132 14.81 14.26 1.36
CA LYS A 132 14.52 14.89 2.64
C LYS A 132 14.04 16.32 2.41
N ASN A 133 12.97 16.73 3.11
CA ASN A 133 12.39 18.07 3.05
C ASN A 133 11.92 18.55 1.65
N ASP A 134 11.88 17.67 0.64
CA ASP A 134 11.34 18.01 -0.68
C ASP A 134 10.25 16.98 -1.05
N PRO A 135 8.98 17.23 -0.72
CA PRO A 135 7.93 16.27 -0.98
C PRO A 135 7.57 16.16 -2.48
N GLN A 136 7.97 17.11 -3.33
CA GLN A 136 7.74 17.02 -4.77
C GLN A 136 8.70 16.05 -5.46
N SER A 137 9.83 15.74 -4.82
CA SER A 137 10.79 14.74 -5.28
C SER A 137 10.25 13.30 -5.29
N ALA A 138 9.11 13.05 -4.65
CA ALA A 138 8.51 11.73 -4.53
C ALA A 138 8.37 11.03 -5.90
N ARG A 139 8.83 9.78 -5.93
CA ARG A 139 8.84 8.92 -7.11
C ARG A 139 8.61 7.47 -6.70
N ILE A 140 7.83 6.76 -7.50
CA ILE A 140 7.58 5.33 -7.34
C ILE A 140 7.82 4.65 -8.68
N GLU A 141 8.57 3.55 -8.67
CA GLU A 141 8.68 2.62 -9.80
C GLU A 141 8.27 1.22 -9.32
N ILE A 142 7.33 0.59 -10.02
CA ILE A 142 6.86 -0.76 -9.72
C ILE A 142 6.96 -1.58 -10.99
N LYS A 143 7.58 -2.74 -10.89
CA LYS A 143 7.56 -3.78 -11.93
C LYS A 143 6.86 -5.00 -11.38
N ARG A 144 5.96 -5.59 -12.17
CA ARG A 144 5.30 -6.86 -11.83
C ARG A 144 5.47 -7.84 -12.97
N TYR A 145 5.70 -9.10 -12.63
CA TYR A 145 5.78 -10.23 -13.54
C TYR A 145 4.77 -11.26 -13.04
N ILE A 146 3.71 -11.47 -13.81
CA ILE A 146 2.60 -12.36 -13.47
C ILE A 146 2.54 -13.45 -14.52
N LYS A 147 2.36 -14.69 -14.10
CA LYS A 147 2.24 -15.84 -15.00
C LYS A 147 0.98 -16.62 -14.69
N TYR A 148 0.30 -17.03 -15.76
CA TYR A 148 -0.81 -17.97 -15.73
C TYR A 148 -0.48 -19.13 -16.65
N TYR A 149 -0.48 -20.36 -16.14
CA TYR A 149 -0.16 -21.55 -16.93
C TYR A 149 -0.72 -22.82 -16.30
N PHE A 150 -0.70 -23.92 -17.05
CA PHE A 150 -1.05 -25.26 -16.55
C PHE A 150 0.20 -26.15 -16.64
N GLN A 151 0.40 -27.07 -15.69
CA GLN A 151 1.51 -28.04 -15.76
C GLN A 151 1.36 -28.99 -16.96
N ASP A 152 0.14 -29.50 -17.16
CA ASP A 152 -0.14 -30.55 -18.16
C ASP A 152 -0.54 -30.00 -19.55
N GLN A 153 -0.66 -28.68 -19.71
CA GLN A 153 -1.06 -28.04 -20.96
C GLN A 153 -0.09 -26.91 -21.36
N SER A 154 0.99 -27.30 -22.04
CA SER A 154 1.98 -26.34 -22.57
C SER A 154 1.44 -25.39 -23.64
N SER A 155 0.21 -25.63 -24.13
CA SER A 155 -0.48 -24.75 -25.07
C SER A 155 -0.93 -23.42 -24.46
N ILE A 156 -1.12 -23.35 -23.13
CA ILE A 156 -1.64 -22.19 -22.42
C ILE A 156 -0.61 -21.71 -21.40
N LYS A 157 0.08 -20.62 -21.74
CA LYS A 157 0.97 -19.89 -20.85
C LYS A 157 0.88 -18.41 -21.17
N VAL A 158 0.52 -17.60 -20.19
CA VAL A 158 0.39 -16.14 -20.33
C VAL A 158 1.35 -15.49 -19.35
N ASP A 159 2.30 -14.73 -19.88
CA ASP A 159 3.26 -13.95 -19.09
C ASP A 159 2.92 -12.46 -19.25
N ILE A 160 2.53 -11.82 -18.14
CA ILE A 160 2.18 -10.41 -18.06
C ILE A 160 3.31 -9.67 -17.37
N GLN A 161 3.85 -8.66 -18.03
CA GLN A 161 4.90 -7.81 -17.51
C GLN A 161 4.40 -6.39 -17.48
N THR A 162 4.50 -5.75 -16.31
CA THR A 162 4.15 -4.34 -16.14
C THR A 162 5.31 -3.56 -15.59
N LYS A 163 5.42 -2.30 -16.04
CA LYS A 163 6.29 -1.30 -15.44
C LYS A 163 5.49 -0.01 -15.28
N SER A 164 5.35 0.45 -14.04
CA SER A 164 4.65 1.68 -13.68
C SER A 164 5.60 2.63 -12.99
N ILE A 165 5.62 3.88 -13.43
CA ILE A 165 6.36 4.96 -12.78
C ILE A 165 5.38 6.08 -12.48
N MET A 166 5.36 6.58 -11.25
CA MET A 166 4.60 7.76 -10.84
C MET A 166 5.54 8.79 -10.19
N PHE A 167 5.39 10.07 -10.53
CA PHE A 167 6.19 11.17 -9.97
C PHE A 167 5.46 12.52 -10.09
N SER A 168 5.88 13.51 -9.28
CA SER A 168 5.31 14.88 -9.28
C SER A 168 6.36 16.00 -9.43
N GLN A 169 7.62 15.66 -9.76
CA GLN A 169 8.74 16.61 -9.78
C GLN A 169 8.58 17.79 -10.76
N GLN A 170 7.78 17.61 -11.82
CA GLN A 170 7.63 18.61 -12.89
C GLN A 170 6.54 19.64 -12.61
N SER A 171 5.62 19.37 -11.67
CA SER A 171 4.54 20.30 -11.32
C SER A 171 3.96 19.98 -9.94
N PRO A 172 3.76 21.00 -9.07
CA PRO A 172 3.09 20.82 -7.79
C PRO A 172 1.60 20.48 -7.93
N SER A 173 1.01 20.70 -9.11
CA SER A 173 -0.43 20.54 -9.37
C SER A 173 -0.77 19.31 -10.19
N THR A 174 0.21 18.48 -10.59
CA THR A 174 -0.07 17.27 -11.38
C THR A 174 0.78 16.07 -10.97
N PHE A 175 0.26 14.89 -11.26
CA PHE A 175 1.00 13.63 -11.24
C PHE A 175 1.28 13.20 -12.67
N GLN A 176 2.50 12.73 -12.91
CA GLN A 176 2.87 12.04 -14.13
C GLN A 176 2.89 10.54 -13.88
N ILE A 177 2.24 9.78 -14.73
CA ILE A 177 2.22 8.31 -14.69
C ILE A 177 2.66 7.79 -16.05
N ILE A 178 3.76 7.04 -16.05
CA ILE A 178 4.21 6.27 -17.20
C ILE A 178 3.92 4.81 -16.90
N HIS A 179 3.16 4.15 -17.75
CA HIS A 179 2.83 2.73 -17.59
C HIS A 179 3.13 1.96 -18.86
N GLN A 180 3.72 0.78 -18.72
CA GLN A 180 4.02 -0.14 -19.81
C GLN A 180 3.44 -1.50 -19.46
N LEU A 181 2.76 -2.11 -20.43
CA LEU A 181 2.18 -3.44 -20.33
C LEU A 181 2.63 -4.27 -21.53
N ASN A 182 3.25 -5.42 -21.26
CA ASN A 182 3.54 -6.43 -22.26
C ASN A 182 2.88 -7.74 -21.83
N ILE A 183 2.10 -8.35 -22.72
CA ILE A 183 1.48 -9.65 -22.51
C ILE A 183 2.05 -10.58 -23.57
N HIS A 184 2.65 -11.68 -23.13
CA HIS A 184 3.14 -12.74 -24.00
C HIS A 184 2.23 -13.95 -23.86
N ASN A 185 1.88 -14.57 -24.98
CA ASN A 185 1.33 -15.92 -24.99
C ASN A 185 2.49 -16.86 -25.36
N LYS A 186 2.89 -17.69 -24.41
CA LYS A 186 4.18 -18.41 -24.42
C LYS A 186 5.32 -17.40 -24.60
N ASP A 187 6.14 -17.56 -25.63
CA ASP A 187 7.28 -16.69 -25.91
C ASP A 187 6.96 -15.62 -26.98
N GLN A 188 5.72 -15.57 -27.47
CA GLN A 188 5.30 -14.59 -28.47
C GLN A 188 4.60 -13.40 -27.82
N LEU A 189 5.05 -12.19 -28.13
CA LEU A 189 4.35 -10.97 -27.75
C LEU A 189 2.94 -10.96 -28.37
N PHE A 190 1.93 -10.99 -27.51
CA PHE A 190 0.52 -11.01 -27.90
C PHE A 190 -0.08 -9.61 -27.88
N PHE A 191 0.25 -8.83 -26.84
CA PHE A 191 -0.24 -7.46 -26.69
C PHE A 191 0.81 -6.59 -26.03
N LYS A 192 0.90 -5.34 -26.49
CA LYS A 192 1.74 -4.31 -25.88
C LYS A 192 0.99 -2.99 -25.86
N ASN A 193 1.10 -2.26 -24.76
CA ASN A 193 0.67 -0.88 -24.69
C ASN A 193 1.55 -0.05 -23.76
N ASP A 194 1.72 1.22 -24.13
CA ASP A 194 2.49 2.20 -23.38
C ASP A 194 1.60 3.44 -23.16
N TRP A 195 1.52 3.90 -21.92
CA TRP A 195 0.77 5.10 -21.54
C TRP A 195 1.69 6.13 -20.91
N ASN A 196 1.43 7.40 -21.23
CA ASN A 196 2.02 8.55 -20.56
C ASN A 196 0.88 9.50 -20.21
N LEU A 197 0.51 9.53 -18.93
CA LEU A 197 -0.70 10.16 -18.42
C LEU A 197 -0.35 11.27 -17.44
N THR A 198 -1.10 12.36 -17.52
CA THR A 198 -1.04 13.46 -16.55
C THR A 198 -2.38 13.56 -15.82
N PHE A 199 -2.33 13.55 -14.50
CA PHE A 199 -3.52 13.71 -13.65
C PHE A 199 -3.39 14.98 -12.80
N PRO A 200 -4.48 15.74 -12.58
CA PRO A 200 -4.44 16.85 -11.64
C PRO A 200 -4.27 16.33 -10.22
N ARG A 201 -3.49 17.07 -9.43
CA ARG A 201 -3.38 16.90 -7.99
C ARG A 201 -4.49 17.69 -7.32
N ILE A 202 -5.60 17.02 -7.03
CA ILE A 202 -6.73 17.63 -6.34
C ILE A 202 -6.42 17.59 -4.84
N CYS A 203 -5.93 18.71 -4.31
CA CYS A 203 -5.91 18.94 -2.86
C CYS A 203 -7.23 19.61 -2.50
N ASN A 204 -8.18 18.87 -1.91
CA ASN A 204 -9.32 19.46 -1.21
C ASN A 204 -8.88 19.96 0.17
#